data_AF-A0A7H4MCC4-F1
#
_entry.id   AF-A0A7H4MCC4-F1
#
_cell.length_a   1.000
_cell.length_b   1.000
_cell.length_c   1.000
_cell.angle_alpha   90.00
_cell.angle_beta   90.00
_cell.angle_gamma   90.00
#
_symmetry.space_group_name_H-M   'P 1'
#
loop_
_entity.id
_entity.type
_entity.pdbx_description
1 polymer ?
#
loop_
_entity_poly.entity_id
_entity_poly.type
_entity_poly.pdbx_seq_one_letter_code
_entity_poly.pdbx_strand_id
1 'polypeptide(L)'
;MFDNLFAGSDNELLSRIQGFDPSNLHTRTVDEFVLQHELGIEDERFNAFRSKINELGFYEVTKATSFLRLFYLLRGDKELSNEFVTPIQNEFTNNLVETYASVWMRHRDFDGSGKMRKLLGSFYKETLIAALHRYCNRHAPTLDKDEYLVSELNGYKTAVSLEVKADFSAIQNSTLEKIGTFNVYLKVDEQSLKPMPISVKLLELLVKIGQGYRPNKHDKNAVLLLDEALEQMLTVAKQKETFFILKGDKRYKIVKEESDYFEVSGMH
;
A
#
# COMPACT_ATOMS: atom_id res chain seq x y z
N MET A 1 7.43 -1.96 -30.47
CA MET A 1 7.62 -3.43 -30.52
C MET A 1 7.47 -4.07 -29.14
N PHE A 2 8.22 -3.64 -28.12
CA PHE A 2 8.11 -4.19 -26.76
C PHE A 2 6.79 -3.88 -26.02
N ASP A 3 6.11 -2.78 -26.37
CA ASP A 3 4.78 -2.47 -25.81
C ASP A 3 3.75 -3.58 -26.05
N ASN A 4 3.89 -4.31 -27.17
CA ASN A 4 3.00 -5.41 -27.52
C ASN A 4 3.13 -6.59 -26.55
N LEU A 5 4.27 -6.73 -25.86
CA LEU A 5 4.47 -7.77 -24.85
C LEU A 5 3.48 -7.62 -23.68
N PHE A 6 3.04 -6.39 -23.41
CA PHE A 6 2.18 -6.04 -22.29
C PHE A 6 0.75 -5.64 -22.71
N ALA A 7 0.46 -5.59 -24.01
CA ALA A 7 -0.84 -5.16 -24.53
C ALA A 7 -1.98 -6.16 -24.28
N GLY A 8 -1.66 -7.40 -23.86
CA GLY A 8 -2.61 -8.50 -23.69
C GLY A 8 -3.02 -9.13 -25.03
N SER A 9 -3.27 -10.43 -25.02
CA SER A 9 -3.80 -11.16 -26.18
C SER A 9 -4.59 -12.40 -25.72
N ASP A 10 -5.21 -13.12 -26.66
CA ASP A 10 -5.96 -14.36 -26.41
C ASP A 10 -5.08 -15.54 -25.90
N ASN A 11 -3.79 -15.31 -25.68
CA ASN A 11 -2.88 -16.29 -25.11
C ASN A 11 -2.77 -16.11 -23.58
N GLU A 12 -3.02 -17.18 -22.82
CA GLU A 12 -2.92 -17.18 -21.36
C GLU A 12 -1.55 -16.69 -20.85
N LEU A 13 -0.45 -17.05 -21.52
CA LEU A 13 0.88 -16.58 -21.14
C LEU A 13 1.02 -15.06 -21.28
N LEU A 14 0.52 -14.49 -22.38
CA LEU A 14 0.57 -13.04 -22.61
C LEU A 14 -0.36 -12.29 -21.65
N SER A 15 -1.50 -12.90 -21.29
CA SER A 15 -2.38 -12.40 -20.21
C SER A 15 -1.66 -12.36 -18.86
N ARG A 16 -0.83 -13.37 -18.54
CA ARG A 16 0.00 -13.36 -17.33
C ARG A 16 1.08 -12.29 -17.39
N ILE A 17 1.77 -12.14 -18.54
CA ILE A 17 2.84 -11.16 -18.73
C ILE A 17 2.31 -9.72 -18.59
N GLN A 18 1.10 -9.44 -19.05
CA GLN A 18 0.43 -8.15 -18.81
C GLN A 18 0.32 -7.80 -17.32
N GLY A 19 0.14 -8.79 -16.45
CA GLY A 19 0.13 -8.59 -15.00
C GLY A 19 1.47 -8.12 -14.42
N PHE A 20 2.56 -8.28 -15.17
CA PHE A 20 3.91 -7.83 -14.81
C PHE A 20 4.32 -6.53 -15.55
N ASP A 21 3.37 -5.83 -16.16
CA ASP A 21 3.67 -4.56 -16.83
C ASP A 21 4.21 -3.53 -15.82
N PRO A 22 5.48 -3.10 -15.96
CA PRO A 22 6.11 -2.15 -15.05
C PRO A 22 5.42 -0.79 -15.05
N SER A 23 4.64 -0.45 -16.09
CA SER A 23 3.91 0.83 -16.11
C SER A 23 2.75 0.89 -15.12
N ASN A 24 2.35 -0.24 -14.55
CA ASN A 24 1.30 -0.30 -13.52
C ASN A 24 1.87 -0.15 -12.09
N LEU A 25 3.19 0.00 -11.95
CA LEU A 25 3.84 0.14 -10.66
C LEU A 25 3.79 1.60 -10.18
N HIS A 26 3.14 1.85 -9.05
CA HIS A 26 3.07 3.19 -8.44
C HIS A 26 3.98 3.26 -7.21
N THR A 27 5.28 3.39 -7.47
CA THR A 27 6.25 3.76 -6.42
C THR A 27 6.68 5.18 -6.63
N ARG A 28 7.15 5.85 -5.57
CA ARG A 28 7.60 7.24 -5.63
C ARG A 28 8.58 7.47 -6.79
N THR A 29 9.57 6.59 -6.95
CA THR A 29 10.57 6.67 -8.02
C THR A 29 9.95 6.57 -9.41
N VAL A 30 8.99 5.66 -9.61
CA VAL A 30 8.29 5.48 -10.89
C VAL A 30 7.35 6.64 -11.18
N ASP A 31 6.56 7.06 -10.20
CA ASP A 31 5.62 8.16 -10.34
C ASP A 31 6.35 9.50 -10.56
N GLU A 32 7.47 9.74 -9.88
CA GLU A 32 8.33 10.91 -10.13
C GLU A 32 8.89 10.90 -11.56
N PHE A 33 9.34 9.76 -12.08
CA PHE A 33 9.78 9.64 -13.47
C PHE A 33 8.65 9.97 -14.46
N VAL A 34 7.47 9.39 -14.26
CA VAL A 34 6.30 9.64 -15.14
C VAL A 34 5.96 11.13 -15.13
N LEU A 35 5.88 11.75 -13.95
CA LEU A 35 5.58 13.17 -13.80
C LEU A 35 6.65 14.06 -14.48
N GLN A 36 7.93 13.80 -14.23
CA GLN A 36 9.03 14.56 -14.84
C GLN A 36 9.01 14.48 -16.36
N HIS A 37 8.78 13.27 -16.89
CA HIS A 37 8.70 13.04 -18.33
C HIS A 37 7.51 13.76 -18.97
N GLU A 38 6.34 13.73 -18.33
CA GLU A 38 5.14 14.44 -18.80
C GLU A 38 5.28 15.96 -18.75
N LEU A 39 6.00 16.48 -17.75
CA LEU A 39 6.30 17.91 -17.62
C LEU A 39 7.46 18.38 -18.53
N GLY A 40 8.10 17.46 -19.26
CA GLY A 40 9.24 17.77 -20.13
C GLY A 40 10.48 18.22 -19.36
N ILE A 41 10.65 17.77 -18.11
CA ILE A 41 11.84 18.05 -17.31
C ILE A 41 13.02 17.26 -17.90
N GLU A 42 14.08 17.98 -18.27
CA GLU A 42 15.27 17.37 -18.86
C GLU A 42 16.22 16.82 -17.78
N ASP A 43 16.70 15.59 -17.99
CA ASP A 43 17.81 14.99 -17.22
C ASP A 43 18.89 14.51 -18.20
N GLU A 44 20.12 15.00 -18.02
CA GLU A 44 21.25 14.68 -18.90
C GLU A 44 21.53 13.17 -18.97
N ARG A 45 21.36 12.46 -17.86
CA ARG A 45 21.59 11.00 -17.79
C ARG A 45 20.47 10.26 -18.51
N PHE A 46 19.23 10.75 -18.44
CA PHE A 46 18.13 10.19 -19.23
C PHE A 46 18.35 10.43 -20.73
N ASN A 47 18.80 11.63 -21.12
CA ASN A 47 19.12 11.96 -22.51
C ASN A 47 20.29 11.12 -23.06
N ALA A 48 21.31 10.85 -22.23
CA ALA A 48 22.40 9.93 -22.57
C ALA A 48 21.89 8.51 -22.81
N PHE A 49 20.98 8.01 -21.96
CA PHE A 49 20.31 6.72 -22.17
C PHE A 49 19.53 6.71 -23.50
N ARG A 50 18.71 7.74 -23.75
CA ARG A 50 17.92 7.84 -25.00
C ARG A 50 18.82 7.83 -26.23
N SER A 51 19.92 8.56 -26.21
CA SER A 51 20.88 8.61 -27.32
C SER A 51 21.47 7.22 -27.60
N LYS A 52 21.88 6.51 -26.53
CA LYS A 52 22.41 5.16 -26.64
C LYS A 52 21.40 4.14 -27.18
N ILE A 53 20.15 4.22 -26.74
CA ILE A 53 19.11 3.30 -27.22
C ILE A 53 18.66 3.66 -28.65
N ASN A 54 18.71 4.93 -29.05
CA ASN A 54 18.50 5.34 -30.44
C ASN A 54 19.57 4.73 -31.37
N GLU A 55 20.85 4.69 -30.97
CA GLU A 55 21.91 4.04 -31.76
C GLU A 55 21.61 2.55 -32.04
N LEU A 56 20.85 1.90 -31.16
CA LEU A 56 20.41 0.51 -31.31
C LEU A 56 19.12 0.35 -32.14
N GLY A 57 18.55 1.44 -32.65
CA GLY A 57 17.39 1.42 -33.54
C GLY A 57 16.05 1.77 -32.91
N PHE A 58 16.00 2.21 -31.64
CA PHE A 58 14.76 2.46 -30.91
C PHE A 58 14.35 3.95 -30.93
N TYR A 59 14.03 4.48 -32.10
CA TYR A 59 13.84 5.93 -32.31
C TYR A 59 12.48 6.51 -31.86
N GLU A 60 11.44 5.68 -31.71
CA GLU A 60 10.05 6.14 -31.52
C GLU A 60 9.52 6.02 -30.08
N VAL A 61 10.40 5.85 -29.10
CA VAL A 61 9.97 5.76 -27.69
C VAL A 61 9.72 7.16 -27.15
N THR A 62 8.44 7.53 -27.01
CA THR A 62 8.03 8.87 -26.58
C THR A 62 7.24 8.89 -25.27
N LYS A 63 6.55 7.80 -24.93
CA LYS A 63 5.71 7.72 -23.73
C LYS A 63 6.50 7.23 -22.52
N ALA A 64 6.24 7.80 -21.34
CA ALA A 64 6.84 7.35 -20.08
C ALA A 64 6.58 5.85 -19.84
N THR A 65 5.35 5.37 -20.13
CA THR A 65 4.99 3.96 -19.99
C THR A 65 5.81 3.04 -20.90
N SER A 66 6.09 3.46 -22.13
CA SER A 66 6.97 2.73 -23.04
C SER A 66 8.42 2.72 -22.53
N PHE A 67 8.91 3.83 -21.95
CA PHE A 67 10.22 3.86 -21.31
C PHE A 67 10.31 2.92 -20.10
N LEU A 68 9.29 2.88 -19.23
CA LEU A 68 9.25 1.94 -18.09
C LEU A 68 9.34 0.48 -18.55
N ARG A 69 8.63 0.11 -19.62
CA ARG A 69 8.69 -1.23 -20.22
C ARG A 69 10.06 -1.54 -20.81
N LEU A 70 10.69 -0.56 -21.46
CA LEU A 70 12.04 -0.70 -21.98
C LEU A 70 13.05 -0.87 -20.84
N PHE A 71 12.99 -0.04 -19.79
CA PHE A 71 13.83 -0.17 -18.60
C PHE A 71 13.70 -1.57 -17.99
N TYR A 72 12.48 -2.08 -17.90
CA TYR A 72 12.20 -3.42 -17.38
C TYR A 72 12.87 -4.53 -18.19
N LEU A 73 12.80 -4.45 -19.52
CA LEU A 73 13.41 -5.45 -20.41
C LEU A 73 14.94 -5.42 -20.39
N LEU A 74 15.52 -4.24 -20.17
CA LEU A 74 16.98 -4.03 -20.09
C LEU A 74 17.55 -4.31 -18.70
N ARG A 75 16.75 -4.83 -17.76
CA ARG A 75 17.20 -5.05 -16.39
C ARG A 75 18.39 -6.02 -16.35
N GLY A 76 19.43 -5.62 -15.63
CA GLY A 76 20.65 -6.41 -15.46
C GLY A 76 21.67 -6.20 -16.58
N ASP A 77 21.31 -5.48 -17.64
CA ASP A 77 22.25 -5.07 -18.68
C ASP A 77 23.06 -3.85 -18.20
N LYS A 78 24.33 -4.09 -17.86
CA LYS A 78 25.25 -3.05 -17.37
C LYS A 78 25.76 -2.13 -18.46
N GLU A 79 25.65 -2.53 -19.72
CA GLU A 79 26.07 -1.70 -20.84
C GLU A 79 24.97 -0.71 -21.17
N LEU A 80 23.72 -1.17 -21.28
CA LEU A 80 22.59 -0.33 -21.70
C LEU A 80 21.95 0.48 -20.57
N SER A 81 22.12 0.04 -19.32
CA SER A 81 21.63 0.78 -18.15
C SER A 81 22.64 1.84 -17.69
N ASN A 82 22.15 2.89 -17.04
CA ASN A 82 22.99 3.91 -16.41
C ASN A 82 22.43 4.31 -15.03
N GLU A 83 23.05 5.29 -14.38
CA GLU A 83 22.66 5.76 -13.05
C GLU A 83 21.25 6.36 -12.97
N PHE A 84 20.65 6.74 -14.11
CA PHE A 84 19.26 7.18 -14.17
C PHE A 84 18.29 6.00 -14.19
N VAL A 85 18.57 5.00 -15.02
CA VAL A 85 17.67 3.86 -15.25
C VAL A 85 17.74 2.83 -14.13
N THR A 86 18.92 2.63 -13.53
CA THR A 86 19.17 1.59 -12.53
C THR A 86 18.26 1.72 -11.28
N PRO A 87 18.06 2.91 -10.68
CA PRO A 87 17.12 3.07 -9.57
C PRO A 87 15.69 2.65 -9.93
N ILE A 88 15.20 3.05 -11.10
CA ILE A 88 13.86 2.70 -11.58
C ILE A 88 13.75 1.19 -11.83
N GLN A 89 14.78 0.56 -12.41
CA GLN A 89 14.82 -0.88 -12.64
C GLN A 89 14.73 -1.71 -11.35
N ASN A 90 15.31 -1.22 -10.25
CA ASN A 90 15.26 -1.90 -8.96
C ASN A 90 13.83 -1.98 -8.41
N GLU A 91 13.00 -0.98 -8.69
CA GLU A 91 11.57 -0.93 -8.29
C GLU A 91 10.76 -2.05 -8.94
N PHE A 92 11.14 -2.46 -10.16
CA PHE A 92 10.43 -3.52 -10.88
C PHE A 92 10.67 -4.92 -10.32
N THR A 93 11.50 -5.07 -9.29
CA THR A 93 11.71 -6.36 -8.64
C THR A 93 10.51 -6.62 -7.76
N ASN A 94 9.57 -7.42 -8.27
CA ASN A 94 8.43 -7.87 -7.49
C ASN A 94 8.93 -8.86 -6.43
N ASN A 95 9.45 -8.31 -5.34
CA ASN A 95 10.00 -9.08 -4.25
C ASN A 95 8.91 -9.51 -3.26
N LEU A 96 7.68 -9.72 -3.73
CA LEU A 96 6.57 -10.12 -2.86
C LEU A 96 6.90 -11.42 -2.10
N VAL A 97 7.58 -12.37 -2.75
CA VAL A 97 7.94 -13.66 -2.15
C VAL A 97 9.01 -13.49 -1.07
N GLU A 98 10.12 -12.77 -1.30
CA GLU A 98 11.11 -12.59 -0.23
C GLU A 98 10.60 -11.61 0.83
N THR A 99 9.78 -10.63 0.46
CA THR A 99 9.08 -9.77 1.43
C THR A 99 8.21 -10.64 2.35
N TYR A 100 7.36 -11.49 1.77
CA TYR A 100 6.54 -12.42 2.52
C TYR A 100 7.38 -13.33 3.42
N ALA A 101 8.41 -13.97 2.86
CA ALA A 101 9.29 -14.86 3.61
C ALA A 101 9.99 -14.12 4.76
N SER A 102 10.47 -12.89 4.51
CA SER A 102 11.14 -12.07 5.53
C SER A 102 10.19 -11.69 6.67
N VAL A 103 8.95 -11.30 6.35
CA VAL A 103 7.94 -10.95 7.35
C VAL A 103 7.51 -12.18 8.14
N TRP A 104 7.31 -13.31 7.45
CA TRP A 104 6.98 -14.59 8.07
C TRP A 104 8.08 -15.04 9.05
N MET A 105 9.35 -15.01 8.62
CA MET A 105 10.50 -15.36 9.48
C MET A 105 10.58 -14.43 10.69
N ARG A 106 10.35 -13.12 10.51
CA ARG A 106 10.36 -12.14 11.61
C ARG A 106 9.25 -12.39 12.63
N HIS A 107 8.09 -12.89 12.24
CA HIS A 107 7.05 -13.30 13.19
C HIS A 107 7.45 -14.60 13.90
N ARG A 108 8.02 -15.57 13.17
CA ARG A 108 8.41 -16.88 13.74
C ARG A 108 9.49 -16.73 14.79
N ASP A 109 10.50 -15.93 14.48
CA ASP A 109 11.70 -15.78 15.31
C ASP A 109 11.56 -14.60 16.29
N PHE A 110 10.36 -14.04 16.46
CA PHE A 110 10.16 -12.80 17.23
C PHE A 110 10.51 -12.98 18.71
N ASP A 111 11.60 -12.36 19.15
CA ASP A 111 12.11 -12.45 20.51
C ASP A 111 11.68 -11.29 21.42
N GLY A 112 10.93 -10.33 20.89
CA GLY A 112 10.52 -9.13 21.62
C GLY A 112 11.60 -8.05 21.77
N SER A 113 12.81 -8.25 21.22
CA SER A 113 13.91 -7.28 21.28
C SER A 113 13.58 -5.97 20.55
N GLY A 114 14.21 -4.87 20.96
CA GLY A 114 14.02 -3.57 20.31
C GLY A 114 14.34 -3.58 18.81
N LYS A 115 15.33 -4.37 18.39
CA LYS A 115 15.70 -4.54 16.97
C LYS A 115 14.57 -5.23 16.19
N MET A 116 14.03 -6.34 16.70
CA MET A 116 12.93 -7.05 16.03
C MET A 116 11.63 -6.23 16.05
N ARG A 117 11.34 -5.54 17.16
CA ARG A 117 10.21 -4.59 17.24
C ARG A 117 10.29 -3.50 16.18
N LYS A 118 11.47 -2.92 15.95
CA LYS A 118 11.67 -1.90 14.90
C LYS A 118 11.47 -2.48 13.50
N LEU A 119 12.09 -3.62 13.22
CA LEU A 119 12.01 -4.28 11.90
C LEU A 119 10.60 -4.75 11.56
N LEU A 120 9.90 -5.33 12.53
CA LEU A 120 8.52 -5.79 12.36
C LEU A 120 7.54 -4.61 12.37
N GLY A 121 7.80 -3.60 13.20
CA GLY A 121 7.01 -2.38 13.29
C GLY A 121 6.94 -1.60 11.98
N SER A 122 8.01 -1.59 11.16
CA SER A 122 7.97 -1.00 9.81
C SER A 122 6.94 -1.72 8.93
N PHE A 123 6.93 -3.06 8.87
CA PHE A 123 5.92 -3.81 8.14
C PHE A 123 4.49 -3.48 8.62
N TYR A 124 4.27 -3.47 9.94
CA TYR A 124 2.96 -3.13 10.49
C TYR A 124 2.53 -1.71 10.12
N LYS A 125 3.41 -0.72 10.28
CA LYS A 125 3.09 0.69 10.05
C LYS A 125 2.95 1.02 8.57
N GLU A 126 3.91 0.63 7.75
CA GLU A 126 4.09 1.10 6.37
C GLU A 126 3.32 0.23 5.35
N THR A 127 3.04 -1.04 5.69
CA THR A 127 2.31 -1.95 4.81
C THR A 127 0.91 -2.22 5.35
N LEU A 128 0.80 -2.87 6.52
CA LEU A 128 -0.49 -3.37 7.01
C LEU A 128 -1.45 -2.23 7.40
N ILE A 129 -1.05 -1.38 8.35
CA ILE A 129 -1.88 -0.30 8.90
C ILE A 129 -2.12 0.77 7.84
N ALA A 130 -1.11 1.13 7.04
CA ALA A 130 -1.27 2.07 5.94
C ALA A 130 -2.30 1.58 4.90
N ALA A 131 -2.27 0.29 4.54
CA ALA A 131 -3.24 -0.28 3.63
C ALA A 131 -4.65 -0.35 4.24
N LEU A 132 -4.78 -0.77 5.52
CA LEU A 132 -6.06 -0.78 6.24
C LEU A 132 -6.67 0.63 6.33
N HIS A 133 -5.86 1.63 6.66
CA HIS A 133 -6.29 3.04 6.72
C HIS A 133 -6.81 3.53 5.36
N ARG A 134 -6.04 3.31 4.29
CA ARG A 134 -6.48 3.69 2.92
C ARG A 134 -7.74 2.95 2.48
N TYR A 135 -7.85 1.67 2.81
CA TYR A 135 -9.00 0.86 2.46
C TYR A 135 -10.27 1.30 3.21
N CYS A 136 -10.15 1.60 4.50
CA CYS A 136 -11.20 2.19 5.33
C CYS A 136 -11.65 3.55 4.78
N ASN A 137 -10.67 4.42 4.49
CA ASN A 137 -10.88 5.81 4.10
C ASN A 137 -11.01 6.03 2.59
N ARG A 138 -11.31 4.98 1.82
CA ARG A 138 -11.43 5.06 0.35
C ARG A 138 -12.44 6.10 -0.15
N HIS A 139 -13.45 6.43 0.67
CA HIS A 139 -14.45 7.46 0.41
C HIS A 139 -14.15 8.79 1.14
N ALA A 140 -13.07 8.86 1.93
CA ALA A 140 -12.66 10.01 2.72
C ALA A 140 -11.12 10.15 2.75
N PRO A 141 -10.45 10.29 1.58
CA PRO A 141 -8.98 10.22 1.49
C PRO A 141 -8.26 11.40 2.16
N THR A 142 -9.00 12.44 2.54
CA THR A 142 -8.50 13.65 3.21
C THR A 142 -8.43 13.52 4.73
N LEU A 143 -8.85 12.38 5.31
CA LEU A 143 -8.74 12.13 6.74
C LEU A 143 -7.27 12.01 7.18
N ASP A 144 -7.01 12.42 8.42
CA ASP A 144 -5.67 12.35 9.00
C ASP A 144 -5.22 10.89 9.23
N LYS A 145 -3.92 10.69 9.47
CA LYS A 145 -3.28 9.36 9.48
C LYS A 145 -3.80 8.43 10.58
N ASP A 146 -4.34 8.98 11.65
CA ASP A 146 -4.92 8.28 12.80
C ASP A 146 -6.45 8.27 12.76
N GLU A 147 -7.07 8.86 11.73
CA GLU A 147 -8.52 8.99 11.64
C GLU A 147 -9.11 7.94 10.70
N TYR A 148 -10.19 7.32 11.15
CA TYR A 148 -10.86 6.23 10.44
C TYR A 148 -12.32 6.57 10.20
N LEU A 149 -12.76 6.41 8.95
CA LEU A 149 -14.14 6.61 8.54
C LEU A 149 -15.04 5.53 9.16
N VAL A 150 -16.04 5.96 9.91
CA VAL A 150 -17.02 5.07 10.57
C VAL A 150 -18.30 4.95 9.76
N SER A 151 -18.79 6.07 9.22
CA SER A 151 -20.04 6.09 8.46
C SER A 151 -20.13 7.30 7.52
N GLU A 152 -20.99 7.17 6.52
CA GLU A 152 -21.38 8.27 5.64
C GLU A 152 -22.90 8.31 5.53
N LEU A 153 -23.51 9.47 5.79
CA LEU A 153 -24.95 9.69 5.72
C LEU A 153 -25.25 11.06 5.12
N ASN A 154 -26.02 11.10 4.01
CA ASN A 154 -26.42 12.35 3.34
C ASN A 154 -25.24 13.31 3.06
N GLY A 155 -24.08 12.75 2.69
CA GLY A 155 -22.84 13.49 2.42
C GLY A 155 -22.09 14.00 3.65
N TYR A 156 -22.55 13.69 4.87
CA TYR A 156 -21.79 13.86 6.10
C TYR A 156 -20.98 12.60 6.38
N LYS A 157 -19.70 12.77 6.67
CA LYS A 157 -18.78 11.67 7.02
C LYS A 157 -18.46 11.74 8.49
N THR A 158 -18.61 10.62 9.19
CA THR A 158 -18.23 10.48 10.60
C THR A 158 -16.92 9.74 10.68
N ALA A 159 -15.92 10.34 11.35
CA ALA A 159 -14.61 9.73 11.55
C ALA A 159 -14.22 9.74 13.03
N VAL A 160 -13.30 8.86 13.42
CA VAL A 160 -12.81 8.72 14.80
C VAL A 160 -11.29 8.56 14.78
N SER A 161 -10.59 9.17 15.74
CA SER A 161 -9.16 8.95 15.94
C SER A 161 -8.92 7.65 16.71
N LEU A 162 -8.10 6.76 16.15
CA LEU A 162 -7.74 5.45 16.71
C LEU A 162 -6.22 5.29 16.74
N GLU A 163 -5.67 4.88 17.89
CA GLU A 163 -4.27 4.47 17.96
C GLU A 163 -4.14 3.00 17.53
N VAL A 164 -3.73 2.76 16.29
CA VAL A 164 -3.52 1.40 15.75
C VAL A 164 -2.04 1.06 15.74
N LYS A 165 -1.68 -0.07 16.39
CA LYS A 165 -0.29 -0.55 16.47
C LYS A 165 -0.19 -2.07 16.47
N ALA A 166 1.03 -2.57 16.28
CA ALA A 166 1.32 -3.99 16.44
C ALA A 166 1.17 -4.41 17.91
N ASP A 167 0.50 -5.53 18.16
CA ASP A 167 0.48 -6.17 19.47
C ASP A 167 1.69 -7.09 19.63
N PHE A 168 2.85 -6.51 19.94
CA PHE A 168 4.08 -7.27 20.12
C PHE A 168 4.00 -8.34 21.22
N SER A 169 3.17 -8.12 22.24
CA SER A 169 2.96 -9.10 23.30
C SER A 169 2.22 -10.32 22.76
N ALA A 170 1.19 -10.13 21.92
CA ALA A 170 0.48 -11.22 21.28
C ALA A 170 1.37 -11.97 20.27
N ILE A 171 2.21 -11.25 19.50
CA ILE A 171 3.16 -11.86 18.56
C ILE A 171 4.15 -12.77 19.30
N GLN A 172 4.73 -12.30 20.40
CA GLN A 172 5.71 -13.06 21.19
C GLN A 172 5.13 -14.34 21.80
N ASN A 173 3.82 -14.34 22.11
CA ASN A 173 3.11 -15.48 22.67
C ASN A 173 2.44 -16.37 21.60
N SER A 174 2.61 -16.05 20.32
CA SER A 174 2.01 -16.80 19.22
C SER A 174 2.88 -17.96 18.78
N THR A 175 2.24 -19.06 18.36
CA THR A 175 2.91 -20.18 17.68
C THR A 175 2.61 -20.11 16.19
N LEU A 176 3.66 -20.12 15.37
CA LEU A 176 3.52 -20.25 13.92
C LEU A 176 3.53 -21.71 13.51
N GLU A 177 2.40 -22.17 12.99
CA GLU A 177 2.23 -23.58 12.60
C GLU A 177 2.42 -23.84 11.09
N LYS A 178 2.24 -22.82 10.24
CA LYS A 178 2.19 -22.99 8.78
C LYS A 178 3.05 -21.95 8.05
N ILE A 179 3.69 -22.38 6.96
CA ILE A 179 4.48 -21.49 6.08
C ILE A 179 3.57 -20.67 5.15
N GLY A 180 2.46 -21.25 4.71
CA GLY A 180 1.53 -20.63 3.75
C GLY A 180 0.73 -19.44 4.30
N THR A 181 0.71 -19.26 5.63
CA THR A 181 0.02 -18.16 6.31
C THR A 181 0.73 -17.82 7.62
N PHE A 182 0.83 -16.54 7.99
CA PHE A 182 1.17 -16.10 9.34
C PHE A 182 0.09 -15.20 9.91
N ASN A 183 -0.09 -15.19 11.23
CA ASN A 183 -1.03 -14.26 11.86
C ASN A 183 -0.37 -12.93 12.15
N VAL A 184 -1.07 -11.83 11.86
CA VAL A 184 -0.76 -10.51 12.40
C VAL A 184 -1.66 -10.20 13.58
N TYR A 185 -1.11 -9.45 14.53
CA TYR A 185 -1.79 -9.11 15.77
C TYR A 185 -1.79 -7.59 15.92
N LEU A 186 -2.97 -7.01 15.90
CA LEU A 186 -3.17 -5.57 16.02
C LEU A 186 -3.74 -5.24 17.39
N LYS A 187 -3.41 -4.06 17.86
CA LYS A 187 -3.96 -3.44 19.05
C LYS A 187 -4.49 -2.06 18.65
N VAL A 188 -5.73 -1.78 19.04
CA VAL A 188 -6.41 -0.50 18.80
C VAL A 188 -6.79 0.07 20.15
N ASP A 189 -6.24 1.24 20.50
CA ASP A 189 -6.49 1.90 21.78
C ASP A 189 -6.38 0.95 22.99
N GLU A 190 -5.26 0.22 23.05
CA GLU A 190 -4.95 -0.83 24.03
C GLU A 190 -5.77 -2.14 23.96
N GLN A 191 -6.81 -2.20 23.11
CA GLN A 191 -7.58 -3.42 22.89
C GLN A 191 -6.95 -4.28 21.81
N SER A 192 -6.52 -5.49 22.18
CA SER A 192 -6.03 -6.50 21.23
C SER A 192 -7.17 -7.00 20.34
N LEU A 193 -6.97 -6.96 19.03
CA LEU A 193 -7.90 -7.53 18.06
C LEU A 193 -7.65 -9.02 17.88
N LYS A 194 -8.61 -9.71 17.25
CA LYS A 194 -8.42 -11.09 16.83
C LYS A 194 -7.29 -11.16 15.78
N PRO A 195 -6.53 -12.27 15.75
CA PRO A 195 -5.44 -12.44 14.80
C PRO A 195 -5.98 -12.49 13.36
N MET A 196 -5.31 -11.80 12.45
CA MET A 196 -5.66 -11.78 11.03
C MET A 196 -4.63 -12.63 10.25
N PRO A 197 -5.05 -13.70 9.54
CA PRO A 197 -4.12 -14.53 8.78
C PRO A 197 -3.68 -13.84 7.48
N ILE A 198 -2.38 -13.65 7.30
CA ILE A 198 -1.76 -13.10 6.11
C ILE A 198 -1.18 -14.22 5.25
N SER A 199 -1.71 -14.36 4.04
CA SER A 199 -1.14 -15.15 2.95
C SER A 199 -0.36 -14.26 1.98
N VAL A 200 0.43 -14.85 1.08
CA VAL A 200 1.10 -14.11 -0.01
C VAL A 200 0.10 -13.26 -0.81
N LYS A 201 -1.08 -13.81 -1.11
CA LYS A 201 -2.13 -13.10 -1.87
C LYS A 201 -2.69 -11.90 -1.10
N LEU A 202 -2.89 -12.02 0.21
CA LEU A 202 -3.34 -10.89 1.01
C LEU A 202 -2.24 -9.83 1.15
N LEU A 203 -0.98 -10.24 1.31
CA LEU A 203 0.15 -9.31 1.32
C LEU A 203 0.24 -8.53 -0.01
N GLU A 204 0.07 -9.21 -1.14
CA GLU A 204 0.02 -8.57 -2.46
C GLU A 204 -1.06 -7.49 -2.51
N LEU A 205 -2.26 -7.81 -2.01
CA LEU A 205 -3.37 -6.86 -1.98
C LEU A 205 -3.06 -5.65 -1.09
N LEU A 206 -2.46 -5.87 0.09
CA LEU A 206 -2.06 -4.79 1.00
C LEU A 206 -1.05 -3.84 0.32
N VAL A 207 -0.04 -4.39 -0.37
CA VAL A 207 0.94 -3.60 -1.13
C VAL A 207 0.24 -2.80 -2.24
N LYS A 208 -0.62 -3.45 -3.03
CA LYS A 208 -1.38 -2.79 -4.10
C LYS A 208 -2.26 -1.65 -3.57
N ILE A 209 -2.99 -1.86 -2.46
CA ILE A 209 -3.77 -0.78 -1.81
C ILE A 209 -2.83 0.36 -1.35
N GLY A 210 -1.67 0.00 -0.80
CA GLY A 210 -0.56 0.91 -0.49
C GLY A 210 0.02 1.65 -1.71
N GLN A 211 -0.37 1.29 -2.93
CA GLN A 211 0.00 1.93 -4.19
C GLN A 211 -1.20 2.60 -4.89
N GLY A 212 -2.36 2.67 -4.23
CA GLY A 212 -3.56 3.32 -4.76
C GLY A 212 -4.54 2.40 -5.49
N TYR A 213 -4.25 1.09 -5.57
CA TYR A 213 -5.17 0.12 -6.13
C TYR A 213 -6.46 0.01 -5.30
N ARG A 214 -7.60 -0.06 -5.99
CA ARG A 214 -8.90 -0.32 -5.38
C ARG A 214 -9.29 -1.79 -5.60
N PRO A 215 -9.51 -2.58 -4.53
CA PRO A 215 -9.89 -3.98 -4.65
C PRO A 215 -11.13 -4.20 -5.53
N ASN A 216 -11.15 -5.30 -6.27
CA ASN A 216 -12.23 -5.63 -7.21
C ASN A 216 -12.81 -7.03 -6.99
N LYS A 217 -13.72 -7.49 -7.87
CA LYS A 217 -14.43 -8.78 -7.77
C LYS A 217 -13.52 -10.03 -7.70
N HIS A 218 -12.25 -9.92 -8.06
CA HIS A 218 -11.26 -11.02 -8.02
C HIS A 218 -10.54 -11.12 -6.67
N ASP A 219 -10.68 -10.10 -5.82
CA ASP A 219 -10.01 -9.99 -4.52
C ASP A 219 -10.86 -10.49 -3.34
N LYS A 220 -12.06 -11.05 -3.59
CA LYS A 220 -13.10 -11.39 -2.61
C LYS A 220 -12.59 -11.97 -1.28
N ASN A 221 -11.78 -13.02 -1.32
CA ASN A 221 -11.30 -13.68 -0.09
C ASN A 221 -10.38 -12.79 0.74
N ALA A 222 -9.53 -12.00 0.09
CA ALA A 222 -8.61 -11.09 0.76
C ALA A 222 -9.36 -9.86 1.30
N VAL A 223 -10.36 -9.38 0.54
CA VAL A 223 -11.28 -8.31 0.97
C VAL A 223 -12.05 -8.70 2.22
N LEU A 224 -12.56 -9.95 2.31
CA LEU A 224 -13.27 -10.42 3.49
C LEU A 224 -12.44 -10.29 4.78
N LEU A 225 -11.15 -10.60 4.72
CA LEU A 225 -10.24 -10.48 5.87
C LEU A 225 -9.96 -9.01 6.23
N LEU A 226 -9.89 -8.12 5.23
CA LEU A 226 -9.78 -6.68 5.48
C LEU A 226 -11.04 -6.14 6.14
N ASP A 227 -12.22 -6.53 5.65
CA ASP A 227 -13.50 -6.12 6.21
C ASP A 227 -13.66 -6.62 7.66
N GLU A 228 -13.28 -7.87 7.95
CA GLU A 228 -13.30 -8.41 9.32
C GLU A 228 -12.35 -7.64 10.27
N ALA A 229 -11.14 -7.27 9.80
CA ALA A 229 -10.23 -6.45 10.59
C ALA A 229 -10.81 -5.05 10.84
N LEU A 230 -11.41 -4.42 9.82
CA LEU A 230 -12.05 -3.12 9.96
C LEU A 230 -13.27 -3.16 10.87
N GLU A 231 -14.10 -4.20 10.81
CA GLU A 231 -15.25 -4.35 11.73
C GLU A 231 -14.81 -4.39 13.19
N GLN A 232 -13.69 -5.07 13.48
CA GLN A 232 -13.11 -5.09 14.82
C GLN A 232 -12.60 -3.71 15.24
N MET A 233 -11.90 -2.99 14.35
CA MET A 233 -11.46 -1.62 14.60
C MET A 233 -12.64 -0.67 14.85
N LEU A 234 -13.71 -0.78 14.05
CA LEU A 234 -14.92 0.02 14.18
C LEU A 234 -15.71 -0.30 15.44
N THR A 235 -15.58 -1.51 15.98
CA THR A 235 -16.14 -1.87 17.28
C THR A 235 -15.47 -1.09 18.41
N VAL A 236 -14.15 -0.91 18.35
CA VAL A 236 -13.40 -0.04 19.28
C VAL A 236 -13.78 1.43 19.05
N ALA A 237 -13.90 1.86 17.79
CA ALA A 237 -14.29 3.23 17.46
C ALA A 237 -15.64 3.65 18.05
N LYS A 238 -16.62 2.72 18.11
CA LYS A 238 -17.94 2.98 18.71
C LYS A 238 -17.90 3.26 20.22
N GLN A 239 -16.80 2.94 20.90
CA GLN A 239 -16.61 3.20 22.33
C GLN A 239 -15.99 4.58 22.59
N LYS A 240 -15.55 5.29 21.54
CA LYS A 240 -14.93 6.60 21.67
C LYS A 240 -15.97 7.66 21.97
N GLU A 241 -15.61 8.55 22.88
CA GLU A 241 -16.43 9.72 23.25
C GLU A 241 -16.20 10.91 22.31
N THR A 242 -15.11 10.90 21.54
CA THR A 242 -14.78 11.93 20.57
C THR A 242 -14.90 11.40 19.15
N PHE A 243 -15.61 12.13 18.29
CA PHE A 243 -15.68 11.85 16.86
C PHE A 243 -15.69 13.15 16.05
N PHE A 244 -15.45 13.02 14.74
CA PHE A 244 -15.39 14.12 13.81
C PHE A 244 -16.51 14.00 12.78
N ILE A 245 -17.17 15.12 12.48
CA ILE A 245 -18.13 15.21 11.37
C ILE A 245 -17.51 16.09 10.29
N LEU A 246 -17.47 15.56 9.06
CA LEU A 246 -16.93 16.25 7.89
C LEU A 246 -18.01 16.45 6.83
N LYS A 247 -18.08 17.65 6.25
CA LYS A 247 -18.92 17.95 5.08
C LYS A 247 -18.30 19.04 4.21
N GLY A 248 -17.91 18.67 2.99
CA GLY A 248 -17.10 19.54 2.15
C GLY A 248 -15.81 19.91 2.90
N ASP A 249 -15.52 21.21 2.97
CA ASP A 249 -14.34 21.72 3.67
C ASP A 249 -14.58 21.98 5.17
N LYS A 250 -15.77 21.66 5.69
CA LYS A 250 -16.10 21.88 7.10
C LYS A 250 -15.80 20.66 7.93
N ARG A 251 -15.16 20.88 9.07
CA ARG A 251 -14.83 19.86 10.06
C ARG A 251 -15.33 20.27 11.44
N TYR A 252 -15.98 19.34 12.13
CA TYR A 252 -16.47 19.54 13.49
C TYR A 252 -15.94 18.44 14.38
N LYS A 253 -15.42 18.80 15.55
CA LYS A 253 -15.11 17.85 16.62
C LYS A 253 -16.30 17.80 17.56
N ILE A 254 -16.77 16.59 17.82
CA ILE A 254 -17.86 16.30 18.74
C ILE A 254 -17.29 15.52 19.91
N VAL A 255 -17.55 15.99 21.12
CA VAL A 255 -17.17 15.30 22.37
C VAL A 255 -18.45 15.00 23.15
N LYS A 256 -18.65 13.74 23.50
CA LYS A 256 -19.73 13.33 24.40
C LYS A 256 -19.34 13.70 25.83
N GLU A 257 -20.17 14.50 26.49
CA GLU A 257 -20.02 14.78 27.93
C GLU A 257 -20.81 13.79 28.78
N GLU A 258 -20.53 13.77 30.09
CA GLU A 258 -21.16 12.87 31.07
C GLU A 258 -22.70 13.06 31.20
N SER A 259 -23.25 14.17 30.69
CA SER A 259 -24.62 14.62 30.95
C SER A 259 -25.60 14.50 29.76
N ASP A 260 -25.36 13.57 28.82
CA ASP A 260 -26.10 13.42 27.55
C ASP A 260 -26.00 14.63 26.60
N TYR A 261 -25.17 15.63 26.93
CA TYR A 261 -24.84 16.74 26.05
C TYR A 261 -23.62 16.41 25.17
N PHE A 262 -23.57 17.05 24.01
CA PHE A 262 -22.43 17.00 23.11
C PHE A 262 -21.81 18.39 23.00
N GLU A 263 -20.52 18.48 23.29
CA GLU A 263 -19.74 19.67 22.96
C GLU A 263 -19.39 19.63 21.48
N VAL A 264 -19.63 20.74 20.77
CA VAL A 264 -19.34 20.87 19.35
C VAL A 264 -18.37 22.03 19.14
N SER A 265 -17.19 21.73 18.62
CA SER A 265 -16.20 22.73 18.22
C SER A 265 -15.93 22.65 16.72
N GLY A 266 -15.97 23.80 16.04
CA GLY A 266 -15.57 23.90 14.64
C GLY A 266 -14.04 23.85 14.54
N MET A 267 -13.54 23.07 13.59
CA MET A 267 -12.12 23.06 13.22
C MET A 267 -11.99 23.69 11.82
N HIS A 268 -11.05 24.63 11.69
CA HIS A 268 -10.75 25.32 10.43
C HIS A 268 -9.84 24.48 9.54
#